data_AF-A0A9D8H2K0-F1
#
_entry.id   AF-A0A9D8H2K0-F1
#
_cell.length_a   1.000
_cell.length_b   1.000
_cell.length_c   1.000
_cell.angle_alpha   90.00
_cell.angle_beta   90.00
_cell.angle_gamma   90.00
#
_symmetry.space_group_name_H-M   'P 1'
#
loop_
_entity.id
_entity.type
_entity.pdbx_description
1 polymer ?
#
loop_
_entity_poly.entity_id
_entity_poly.type
_entity_poly.pdbx_seq_one_letter_code
_entity_poly.pdbx_strand_id
1 'polypeptide(L)'
;MYRFSRAIYRDLEPHLLKNQLRPELGQRLLLSACERTIERLARDHRRFARPAASLFSDVRALFPVSMQLMVYDVIEMHMNNALAFLDEEIAERGSADLLRCRATNRKGKACQRVPVTGSDYCPSHRYLEKVQQQRSSGMLTA
;
A
#
# COMPACT_ATOMS: atom_id res chain seq x y z
N MET A 1 -3.72 -12.73 2.10
CA MET A 1 -3.03 -11.52 2.58
C MET A 1 -1.87 -11.80 3.53
N TYR A 2 -2.04 -12.59 4.61
CA TYR A 2 -0.97 -12.96 5.55
C TYR A 2 0.33 -13.50 4.91
N ARG A 3 0.25 -14.19 3.76
CA ARG A 3 1.43 -14.63 3.00
C ARG A 3 2.36 -13.48 2.60
N PHE A 4 1.81 -12.31 2.26
CA PHE A 4 2.59 -11.15 1.83
C PHE A 4 3.30 -10.46 2.99
N SER A 5 2.64 -10.32 4.14
CA SER A 5 3.31 -9.74 5.33
C SER A 5 4.48 -10.62 5.79
N ARG A 6 4.33 -11.95 5.72
CA ARG A 6 5.40 -12.90 6.03
C ARG A 6 6.52 -12.92 5.00
N ALA A 7 6.22 -12.81 3.71
CA ALA A 7 7.23 -12.74 2.66
C ALA A 7 8.10 -11.48 2.82
N ILE A 8 7.49 -10.31 3.00
CA ILE A 8 8.21 -9.06 3.26
C ILE A 8 9.09 -9.20 4.51
N TYR A 9 8.54 -9.71 5.61
CA TYR A 9 9.29 -9.91 6.84
C TYR A 9 10.53 -10.78 6.61
N ARG A 10 10.38 -11.93 5.94
CA ARG A 10 11.47 -12.88 5.71
C ARG A 10 12.61 -12.30 4.87
N ASP A 11 12.27 -11.50 3.86
CA ASP A 11 13.27 -10.89 2.98
C ASP A 11 13.98 -9.72 3.65
N LEU A 12 13.31 -9.01 4.57
CA LEU A 12 13.87 -7.83 5.21
C LEU A 12 14.58 -8.11 6.54
N GLU A 13 14.13 -9.09 7.33
CA GLU A 13 14.69 -9.43 8.65
C GLU A 13 16.23 -9.54 8.66
N PRO A 14 16.89 -10.19 7.69
CA PRO A 14 18.35 -10.35 7.69
C PRO A 14 19.13 -9.02 7.62
N HIS A 15 18.47 -7.95 7.17
CA HIS A 15 19.06 -6.63 6.94
C HIS A 15 18.85 -5.65 8.10
N LEU A 16 18.16 -6.08 9.17
CA LEU A 16 17.97 -5.28 10.37
C LEU A 16 19.32 -4.87 10.98
N LEU A 17 19.35 -3.67 11.58
CA LEU A 17 20.49 -3.19 12.34
C LEU A 17 20.85 -4.19 13.46
N LYS A 18 22.03 -4.81 13.35
CA LYS A 18 22.51 -5.84 14.29
C LYS A 18 23.03 -5.27 15.61
N ASN A 19 23.39 -3.99 15.65
CA ASN A 19 24.00 -3.34 16.81
C ASN A 19 22.97 -2.73 17.78
N GLN A 20 21.75 -3.28 17.82
CA GLN A 20 20.72 -2.83 18.77
C GLN A 20 20.86 -3.59 20.09
N LEU A 21 20.72 -2.87 21.21
CA LEU A 21 20.63 -3.46 22.56
C LEU A 21 19.52 -4.53 22.69
N ARG A 22 18.54 -4.53 21.78
CA ARG A 22 17.36 -5.42 21.76
C ARG A 22 17.01 -5.81 20.31
N PRO A 23 17.70 -6.79 19.70
CA PRO A 23 17.44 -7.19 18.31
C PRO A 23 16.01 -7.72 18.10
N GLU A 24 15.40 -8.35 19.11
CA GLU A 24 14.04 -8.89 19.03
C GLU A 24 12.99 -7.77 18.89
N LEU A 25 13.29 -6.56 19.39
CA LEU A 25 12.40 -5.42 19.25
C LEU A 25 12.30 -4.99 17.77
N GLY A 26 13.42 -4.94 17.06
CA GLY A 26 13.46 -4.61 15.63
C GLY A 26 12.65 -5.61 14.79
N GLN A 27 12.79 -6.91 15.06
CA GLN A 27 12.00 -7.96 14.40
C GLN A 27 10.50 -7.80 14.65
N ARG A 28 10.10 -7.56 15.91
CA ARG A 28 8.68 -7.34 16.27
C ARG A 28 8.10 -6.10 15.61
N LEU A 29 8.85 -4.99 15.58
CA LEU A 29 8.43 -3.75 14.93
C LEU A 29 8.27 -3.94 13.43
N LEU A 30 9.23 -4.61 12.78
CA LEU A 30 9.18 -4.92 11.35
C LEU A 30 7.95 -5.78 11.02
N LEU A 31 7.77 -6.89 11.73
CA LEU A 31 6.63 -7.78 11.50
C LEU A 31 5.30 -7.05 11.67
N SER A 32 5.16 -6.30 12.77
CA SER A 32 3.93 -5.57 13.05
C SER A 32 3.63 -4.49 12.00
N ALA A 33 4.65 -3.81 11.49
CA ALA A 33 4.48 -2.84 10.39
C ALA A 33 4.04 -3.52 9.08
N CYS A 34 4.61 -4.68 8.76
CA CYS A 34 4.22 -5.48 7.60
C CYS A 34 2.76 -5.94 7.71
N GLU A 35 2.36 -6.47 8.86
CA GLU A 35 0.98 -6.92 9.12
C GLU A 35 -0.02 -5.76 9.02
N ARG A 36 0.23 -4.64 9.72
CA ARG A 36 -0.66 -3.46 9.66
C ARG A 36 -0.84 -2.93 8.24
N THR A 37 0.25 -2.86 7.47
CA THR A 37 0.19 -2.33 6.09
C THR A 37 -0.59 -3.27 5.19
N ILE A 38 -0.33 -4.57 5.24
CA ILE A 38 -1.01 -5.57 4.41
C ILE A 38 -2.49 -5.72 4.81
N GLU A 39 -2.84 -5.60 6.09
CA GLU A 39 -4.24 -5.54 6.53
C GLU A 39 -4.95 -4.30 6.00
N ARG A 40 -4.32 -3.12 6.05
CA ARG A 40 -4.88 -1.91 5.45
C ARG A 40 -5.05 -2.06 3.94
N LEU A 41 -4.08 -2.68 3.26
CA LEU A 41 -4.17 -2.97 1.83
C LEU A 41 -5.37 -3.88 1.54
N ALA A 42 -5.54 -4.96 2.30
CA ALA A 42 -6.68 -5.88 2.13
C ALA A 42 -8.04 -5.17 2.28
N ARG A 43 -8.16 -4.23 3.22
CA ARG A 43 -9.40 -3.51 3.51
C ARG A 43 -9.67 -2.35 2.55
N ASP A 44 -8.62 -1.66 2.11
CA ASP A 44 -8.75 -0.36 1.45
C ASP A 44 -7.72 -0.09 0.35
N HIS A 45 -7.32 -1.11 -0.41
CA HIS A 45 -6.31 -1.02 -1.47
C HIS A 45 -6.54 0.14 -2.45
N ARG A 46 -7.78 0.37 -2.91
CA ARG A 46 -8.04 1.45 -3.87
C ARG A 46 -7.78 2.83 -3.28
N ARG A 47 -7.99 3.07 -1.98
CA ARG A 47 -7.75 4.39 -1.38
C ARG A 47 -6.38 4.51 -0.70
N PHE A 48 -5.69 3.40 -0.45
CA PHE A 48 -4.36 3.41 0.14
C PHE A 48 -3.31 3.89 -0.88
N ALA A 49 -3.09 5.21 -0.91
CA ALA A 49 -2.09 5.82 -1.76
C ALA A 49 -0.67 5.42 -1.31
N ARG A 50 0.14 4.94 -2.26
CA ARG A 50 1.58 4.63 -2.10
C ARG A 50 1.88 3.70 -0.90
N PRO A 51 1.35 2.47 -0.88
CA PRO A 51 1.52 1.54 0.25
C PRO A 51 2.98 1.21 0.54
N ALA A 52 3.83 1.11 -0.49
CA ALA A 52 5.27 0.88 -0.34
C ALA A 52 5.96 2.03 0.44
N ALA A 53 5.72 3.28 0.05
CA ALA A 53 6.25 4.45 0.74
C ALA A 53 5.76 4.54 2.19
N SER A 54 4.50 4.17 2.44
CA SER A 54 3.94 4.14 3.80
C SER A 54 4.67 3.13 4.68
N LEU A 55 4.86 1.88 4.21
CA LEU A 55 5.59 0.86 4.97
C LEU A 55 7.05 1.28 5.16
N PHE A 56 7.71 1.75 4.11
CA PHE A 56 9.10 2.18 4.18
C PHE A 56 9.30 3.29 5.21
N SER A 57 8.40 4.28 5.26
CA SER A 57 8.45 5.35 6.27
C SER A 57 8.42 4.79 7.70
N ASP A 58 7.61 3.77 7.95
CA ASP A 58 7.47 3.14 9.28
C ASP A 58 8.72 2.33 9.68
N VAL A 59 9.42 1.73 8.72
CA VAL A 59 10.48 0.74 9.00
C VAL A 59 11.90 1.21 8.68
N ARG A 60 12.10 2.29 7.92
CA ARG A 60 13.42 2.74 7.45
C ARG A 60 14.48 2.88 8.55
N ALA A 61 14.06 3.28 9.75
CA ALA A 61 14.95 3.47 10.90
C ALA A 61 15.49 2.15 11.48
N LEU A 62 14.88 1.01 11.11
CA LEU A 62 15.32 -0.32 11.53
C LEU A 62 16.52 -0.82 10.71
N PHE A 63 16.86 -0.14 9.61
CA PHE A 63 17.87 -0.54 8.64
C PHE A 63 19.04 0.45 8.56
N PRO A 64 20.26 0.00 8.23
CA PRO A 64 21.36 0.88 7.87
C PRO A 64 20.98 1.78 6.69
N VAL A 65 21.42 3.04 6.71
CA VAL A 65 21.17 4.00 5.61
C VAL A 65 21.63 3.44 4.25
N SER A 66 22.76 2.73 4.23
CA SER A 66 23.30 2.09 3.02
C SER A 66 22.40 0.99 2.42
N MET A 67 21.48 0.43 3.20
CA MET A 67 20.55 -0.62 2.76
C MET A 67 19.15 -0.08 2.44
N GLN A 68 18.86 1.19 2.76
CA GLN A 68 17.49 1.73 2.66
C GLN A 68 16.91 1.70 1.24
N LEU A 69 17.74 1.87 0.21
CA LEU A 69 17.28 1.76 -1.18
C LEU A 69 16.83 0.34 -1.52
N MET A 70 17.66 -0.67 -1.22
CA MET A 70 17.32 -2.08 -1.41
C MET A 70 16.07 -2.48 -0.61
N VAL A 71 15.96 -1.99 0.64
CA VAL A 71 14.76 -2.23 1.48
C VAL A 71 13.51 -1.65 0.82
N TYR A 72 13.58 -0.45 0.25
CA TYR A 72 12.46 0.13 -0.47
C TYR A 72 12.10 -0.71 -1.70
N ASP A 73 13.08 -1.17 -2.49
CA ASP A 73 12.84 -1.99 -3.68
C ASP A 73 12.16 -3.33 -3.33
N VAL A 74 12.60 -4.00 -2.25
CA VAL A 74 11.97 -5.23 -1.74
C VAL A 74 10.52 -4.96 -1.31
N ILE A 75 10.29 -3.87 -0.57
CA ILE A 75 8.93 -3.46 -0.17
C ILE A 75 8.06 -3.21 -1.40
N GLU A 76 8.57 -2.47 -2.38
CA GLU A 76 7.82 -2.12 -3.59
C GLU A 76 7.44 -3.36 -4.41
N MET A 77 8.38 -4.28 -4.62
CA MET A 77 8.13 -5.56 -5.28
C MET A 77 7.00 -6.35 -4.61
N HIS A 78 7.06 -6.53 -3.29
CA HIS A 78 6.03 -7.28 -2.57
C HIS A 78 4.67 -6.57 -2.55
N MET A 79 4.66 -5.24 -2.46
CA MET A 79 3.42 -4.45 -2.52
C MET A 79 2.76 -4.57 -3.90
N ASN A 80 3.53 -4.53 -4.99
CA ASN A 80 3.01 -4.73 -6.34
C ASN A 80 2.42 -6.14 -6.51
N ASN A 81 3.10 -7.17 -6.01
CA ASN A 81 2.58 -8.54 -6.03
C ASN A 81 1.27 -8.69 -5.21
N ALA A 82 1.19 -8.00 -4.07
CA ALA A 82 -0.01 -8.02 -3.23
C ALA A 82 -1.19 -7.28 -3.91
N LEU A 83 -0.93 -6.17 -4.60
CA LEU A 83 -1.92 -5.43 -5.38
C LEU A 83 -2.43 -6.25 -6.57
N ALA A 84 -1.54 -6.85 -7.35
CA ALA A 84 -1.91 -7.70 -8.49
C ALA A 84 -2.81 -8.86 -8.06
N PHE A 85 -2.47 -9.53 -6.96
CA PHE A 85 -3.31 -10.58 -6.39
C PHE A 85 -4.70 -10.09 -5.96
N LEU A 86 -4.80 -8.88 -5.41
CA LEU A 86 -6.10 -8.31 -5.05
C LEU A 86 -6.94 -7.99 -6.28
N ASP A 87 -6.31 -7.47 -7.35
CA ASP A 87 -6.99 -7.19 -8.60
C ASP A 87 -7.54 -8.46 -9.26
N GLU A 88 -6.76 -9.56 -9.24
CA GLU A 88 -7.19 -10.89 -9.71
C GLU A 88 -8.38 -11.43 -8.88
N GLU A 89 -8.29 -11.42 -7.55
CA GLU A 89 -9.39 -11.88 -6.68
C GLU A 89 -10.68 -11.09 -6.87
N ILE A 90 -10.59 -9.78 -7.14
CA ILE A 90 -11.76 -8.93 -7.43
C ILE A 90 -12.36 -9.26 -8.79
N ALA A 91 -11.52 -9.54 -9.79
CA ALA A 91 -11.98 -9.92 -11.13
C ALA A 91 -12.73 -11.26 -11.09
N GLU A 92 -12.23 -12.24 -10.33
CA GLU A 92 -12.83 -13.57 -10.21
C GLU A 92 -14.13 -13.59 -9.40
N ARG A 93 -14.19 -12.88 -8.28
CA ARG A 93 -15.36 -12.91 -7.37
C ARG A 93 -16.51 -11.99 -7.78
N GLY A 94 -16.31 -11.14 -8.79
CA GLY A 94 -17.29 -10.17 -9.25
C GLY A 94 -17.34 -8.89 -8.41
N SER A 95 -17.42 -7.77 -9.11
CA SER A 95 -17.34 -6.39 -8.58
C SER A 95 -18.63 -5.90 -7.89
N ALA A 96 -19.75 -6.61 -8.08
CA ALA A 96 -21.10 -6.06 -7.96
C ALA A 96 -21.48 -5.51 -6.57
N ASP A 97 -20.91 -6.05 -5.48
CA ASP A 97 -21.22 -5.58 -4.12
C ASP A 97 -20.08 -4.79 -3.44
N LEU A 98 -18.88 -4.80 -4.02
CA LEU A 98 -17.64 -4.40 -3.33
C LEU A 98 -16.99 -3.12 -3.86
N LEU A 99 -17.37 -2.64 -5.05
CA LEU A 99 -16.75 -1.44 -5.59
C LEU A 99 -17.43 -0.16 -5.06
N ARG A 100 -16.67 0.58 -4.25
CA ARG A 100 -16.98 1.95 -3.84
C ARG A 100 -16.02 2.92 -4.49
N CYS A 101 -16.56 4.08 -4.87
CA CYS A 101 -15.79 5.19 -5.40
C CYS A 101 -14.57 5.50 -4.52
N ARG A 102 -13.41 5.67 -5.16
CA ARG A 102 -12.12 5.97 -4.52
C ARG A 102 -12.06 7.34 -3.83
N ALA A 103 -12.98 8.25 -4.13
CA ALA A 103 -12.97 9.61 -3.59
C ALA A 103 -13.31 9.65 -2.09
N THR A 104 -12.67 10.59 -1.40
CA THR A 104 -13.03 11.02 -0.05
C THR A 104 -13.56 12.44 -0.08
N ASN A 105 -14.50 12.77 0.81
CA ASN A 105 -14.97 14.14 0.95
C ASN A 105 -13.97 15.00 1.76
N ARG A 106 -14.22 16.32 1.84
CA ARG A 106 -13.37 17.25 2.62
C ARG A 106 -13.24 16.90 4.12
N LYS A 107 -14.18 16.11 4.66
CA LYS A 107 -14.16 15.62 6.04
C LYS A 107 -13.53 14.22 6.17
N GLY A 108 -12.91 13.71 5.11
CA GLY A 108 -12.26 12.40 5.09
C GLY A 108 -13.19 11.19 4.96
N LYS A 109 -14.52 11.38 4.85
CA LYS A 109 -15.45 10.25 4.67
C LYS A 109 -15.40 9.70 3.25
N ALA A 110 -15.34 8.37 3.13
CA ALA A 110 -15.35 7.67 1.86
C ALA A 110 -16.67 7.87 1.10
N CYS A 111 -16.58 8.01 -0.22
CA CYS A 111 -17.75 8.05 -1.09
C CYS A 111 -18.41 6.68 -1.15
N GLN A 112 -19.72 6.62 -0.87
CA GLN A 112 -20.49 5.37 -0.85
C GLN A 112 -21.09 4.99 -2.22
N ARG A 113 -20.85 5.80 -3.25
CA ARG A 113 -21.40 5.55 -4.59
C ARG A 113 -20.62 4.49 -5.34
N VAL A 114 -21.31 3.72 -6.17
CA VAL A 114 -20.73 2.73 -7.08
C VAL A 114 -19.94 3.45 -8.20
N PRO A 115 -18.71 3.02 -8.52
CA PRO A 115 -17.95 3.53 -9.65
C PRO A 115 -18.63 3.24 -10.99
N VAL A 116 -18.32 4.04 -12.01
CA VAL A 116 -18.73 3.69 -13.39
C VAL A 116 -17.82 2.57 -13.94
N THR A 117 -18.36 1.78 -14.87
CA THR A 117 -17.59 0.71 -15.52
C THR A 117 -16.29 1.26 -16.13
N GLY A 118 -15.17 0.62 -15.82
CA GLY A 118 -13.84 1.05 -16.27
C GLY A 118 -13.23 2.23 -15.50
N SER A 119 -13.84 2.67 -14.40
CA SER A 119 -13.36 3.78 -13.56
C SER A 119 -13.29 3.37 -12.09
N ASP A 120 -12.37 4.01 -11.35
CA ASP A 120 -12.30 3.95 -9.89
C ASP A 120 -13.29 4.91 -9.20
N TYR A 121 -13.97 5.76 -9.97
CA TYR A 121 -14.77 6.86 -9.47
C TYR A 121 -16.23 6.79 -9.92
N CYS A 122 -17.14 7.30 -9.09
CA CYS A 122 -18.53 7.48 -9.46
C CYS A 122 -18.68 8.66 -10.44
N PRO A 123 -19.84 8.83 -11.10
CA PRO A 123 -20.03 9.90 -12.08
C PRO A 123 -19.63 11.29 -11.59
N SER A 124 -19.88 11.61 -10.31
CA SER A 124 -19.55 12.90 -9.71
C SER A 124 -18.06 13.11 -9.40
N HIS A 125 -17.27 12.05 -9.37
CA HIS A 125 -15.84 12.12 -9.01
C HIS A 125 -14.92 11.69 -10.14
N ARG A 126 -15.44 11.39 -11.33
CA ARG A 126 -14.66 10.95 -12.49
C ARG A 126 -13.55 11.93 -12.88
N TYR A 127 -13.71 13.22 -12.59
CA TYR A 127 -12.67 14.24 -12.83
C TYR A 127 -11.37 13.97 -12.07
N LEU A 128 -11.42 13.24 -10.94
CA LEU A 128 -10.24 12.93 -10.13
C LEU A 128 -9.26 11.99 -10.85
N GLU A 129 -9.71 11.21 -11.84
CA GLU A 129 -8.80 10.40 -12.67
C GLU A 129 -7.79 11.26 -13.40
N LYS A 130 -8.25 12.37 -13.99
CA LYS A 130 -7.40 13.33 -14.70
C LYS A 130 -6.38 13.96 -13.76
N VAL A 131 -6.83 14.36 -12.57
CA VAL A 131 -5.95 14.93 -11.52
C VAL A 131 -4.89 13.92 -11.08
N GLN A 132 -5.27 12.64 -10.95
CA GLN A 132 -4.35 11.59 -10.54
C GLN A 132 -3.31 11.26 -11.62
N GLN A 133 -3.72 11.19 -12.89
CA GLN A 133 -2.82 11.00 -14.04
C GLN A 133 -1.79 12.13 -14.18
N GLN A 134 -2.21 13.38 -13.94
CA GLN A 134 -1.31 14.53 -13.96
C GLN A 134 -0.30 14.51 -12.82
N ARG A 135 -0.71 14.06 -11.62
CA ARG A 135 0.20 13.86 -10.47
C ARG A 135 1.21 12.74 -10.71
N SER A 136 0.78 11.60 -11.26
CA SER A 136 1.69 10.50 -11.58
C SER A 136 2.66 10.83 -12.71
N SER A 137 2.28 11.72 -13.63
CA SER A 137 3.14 12.19 -14.73
C SER A 137 4.08 13.34 -14.33
N GLY A 138 4.13 13.72 -13.05
CA GLY A 138 4.98 14.80 -12.55
C GLY A 138 4.57 16.22 -12.98
N MET A 139 3.38 16.37 -13.57
CA MET A 139 2.92 17.63 -14.20
C MET A 139 2.21 18.57 -13.21
N LEU A 140 1.85 18.07 -12.02
CA LEU A 140 1.27 18.84 -10.91
C LEU A 140 2.21 18.75 -9.70
N THR A 141 3.25 19.57 -9.69
CA THR A 141 3.99 19.91 -8.47
C THR A 141 3.24 21.03 -7.76
N ALA A 142 2.59 20.68 -6.65
CA ALA A 142 2.17 21.63 -5.63
C ALA A 142 3.13 21.52 -4.45
#